data_AF-A0A1I7RRQ8-F1
#
_entry.id   AF-A0A1I7RRQ8-F1
#
_cell.length_a   1.000
_cell.length_b   1.000
_cell.length_c   1.000
_cell.angle_alpha   90.00
_cell.angle_beta   90.00
_cell.angle_gamma   90.00
#
_symmetry.space_group_name_H-M   'P 1'
#
loop_
_entity.id
_entity.type
_entity.pdbx_description
1 polymer ?
#
loop_
_entity_poly.entity_id
_entity_poly.type
_entity_poly.pdbx_seq_one_letter_code
_entity_poly.pdbx_strand_id
1 'polypeptide(L)'
;MTLFKQIRYGTPFFPMTVTRILPSFPPNSFFSITDPESSKVKEMDIMGPRSSESILKTVGVPSVSVIVGCTESMQNLYRWQQQLIYKMGRAGFSQYMTRRMRIGTRFHSVVEALLKELKVHGEIRSTPEEILASKPNWSELSGELTPYFTGLLPFLKSLNPNPNIILEGKVDNPFLCFKGRFDAIVEIDGELTLVDWKTINKESVKSNNLTAQTPEDLYTNPLQLAAYVSAVNACSLYSDLPRIQKAAIVLAYENRDTVEVVKMDLESIQGHFKEFLSRVNRFWWDVEHKPEKGGLLNFVHNPKVEQAT
;
A
#
# COMPACT_ATOMS: atom_id res chain seq x y z
N MET A 1 -27.06 15.51 10.00
CA MET A 1 -26.14 14.42 10.37
C MET A 1 -25.61 13.81 9.10
N THR A 2 -24.30 13.87 8.84
CA THR A 2 -23.71 13.16 7.69
C THR A 2 -23.79 11.66 7.98
N LEU A 3 -24.61 10.93 7.23
CA LEU A 3 -24.73 9.49 7.37
C LEU A 3 -23.51 8.86 6.70
N PHE A 4 -22.59 8.31 7.50
CA PHE A 4 -21.45 7.59 6.96
C PHE A 4 -21.85 6.20 6.47
N LYS A 5 -21.17 5.73 5.42
CA LYS A 5 -21.29 4.38 4.88
C LYS A 5 -20.26 3.43 5.50
N GLN A 6 -20.63 2.16 5.54
CA GLN A 6 -19.74 1.03 5.76
C GLN A 6 -19.41 0.41 4.41
N ILE A 7 -18.15 0.05 4.18
CA ILE A 7 -17.70 -0.61 2.95
C ILE A 7 -17.13 -1.97 3.30
N ARG A 8 -17.59 -3.01 2.62
CA ARG A 8 -17.02 -4.36 2.68
C ARG A 8 -16.47 -4.74 1.32
N TYR A 9 -15.21 -5.17 1.23
CA TYR A 9 -14.50 -5.39 -0.03
C TYR A 9 -13.57 -6.61 0.02
N GLY A 10 -12.99 -6.98 -1.13
CA GLY A 10 -12.09 -8.13 -1.26
C GLY A 10 -12.78 -9.39 -1.76
N THR A 11 -12.40 -10.54 -1.23
CA THR A 11 -12.89 -11.85 -1.69
C THR A 11 -13.96 -12.43 -0.74
N PRO A 12 -14.83 -13.34 -1.18
CA PRO A 12 -15.75 -14.05 -0.29
C PRO A 12 -15.05 -14.85 0.82
N PHE A 13 -13.81 -15.29 0.61
CA PHE A 13 -13.05 -16.05 1.59
C PHE A 13 -12.32 -15.18 2.61
N PHE A 14 -11.92 -13.98 2.21
CA PHE A 14 -11.22 -13.03 3.07
C PHE A 14 -11.70 -11.59 2.81
N PRO A 15 -12.91 -11.23 3.27
CA PRO A 15 -13.46 -9.90 3.09
C PRO A 15 -12.93 -8.95 4.17
N MET A 16 -12.65 -7.71 3.76
CA MET A 16 -12.27 -6.61 4.65
C MET A 16 -13.46 -5.67 4.84
N THR A 17 -13.54 -5.01 6.01
CA THR A 17 -14.60 -4.05 6.32
C THR A 17 -13.98 -2.76 6.85
N VAL A 18 -14.42 -1.62 6.30
CA VAL A 18 -14.10 -0.29 6.81
C VAL A 18 -15.38 0.48 7.08
N THR A 19 -15.34 1.35 8.09
CA THR A 19 -16.47 2.15 8.53
C THR A 19 -16.16 3.63 8.38
N ARG A 20 -17.18 4.47 8.57
CA ARG A 20 -17.03 5.93 8.56
C ARG A 20 -16.51 6.45 7.23
N ILE A 21 -17.04 5.95 6.11
CA ILE A 21 -16.75 6.49 4.78
C ILE A 21 -17.84 7.48 4.40
N LEU A 22 -17.48 8.60 3.77
CA LEU A 22 -18.46 9.56 3.27
C LEU A 22 -19.40 8.91 2.23
N PRO A 23 -20.67 9.35 2.18
CA PRO A 23 -21.65 8.76 1.28
C PRO A 23 -21.52 9.22 -0.18
N SER A 24 -20.76 10.27 -0.44
CA SER A 24 -20.53 10.87 -1.76
C SER A 24 -19.20 11.59 -1.77
N PHE A 25 -18.71 11.93 -2.97
CA PHE A 25 -17.53 12.79 -3.09
C PHE A 25 -17.87 14.20 -2.55
N PRO A 26 -16.99 14.83 -1.74
CA PRO A 26 -17.28 16.16 -1.19
C PRO A 26 -17.55 17.21 -2.28
N PRO A 27 -18.63 18.01 -2.21
CA PRO A 27 -18.95 19.03 -3.21
C PRO A 27 -17.90 20.14 -3.38
N ASN A 28 -17.09 20.40 -2.35
CA ASN A 28 -15.98 21.37 -2.37
C ASN A 28 -14.64 20.73 -2.79
N SER A 29 -14.66 19.48 -3.26
CA SER A 29 -13.52 18.97 -4.00
C SER A 29 -13.41 19.78 -5.30
N PHE A 30 -12.19 20.13 -5.71
CA PHE A 30 -11.95 20.86 -6.97
C PHE A 30 -12.33 20.05 -8.22
N PHE A 31 -12.96 18.88 -8.07
CA PHE A 31 -13.21 17.91 -9.10
C PHE A 31 -14.68 17.44 -9.08
N SER A 32 -15.30 17.37 -10.26
CA SER A 32 -16.63 16.80 -10.45
C SER A 32 -16.50 15.38 -11.02
N ILE A 33 -16.98 14.38 -10.30
CA ILE A 33 -17.00 12.96 -10.70
C ILE A 33 -18.31 12.69 -11.46
N THR A 34 -18.57 13.44 -12.53
CA THR A 34 -19.82 13.30 -13.31
C THR A 34 -19.78 12.11 -14.27
N ASP A 35 -18.60 11.59 -14.60
CA ASP A 35 -18.40 10.38 -15.40
C ASP A 35 -17.01 9.74 -15.12
N PRO A 36 -16.94 8.43 -14.81
CA PRO A 36 -15.70 7.64 -14.75
C PRO A 36 -14.73 7.84 -15.93
N GLU A 37 -15.27 7.95 -17.15
CA GLU A 37 -14.50 8.01 -18.39
C GLU A 37 -14.08 9.45 -18.75
N SER A 38 -14.95 10.44 -18.53
CA SER A 38 -14.77 11.84 -18.97
C SER A 38 -14.19 12.81 -17.92
N SER A 39 -13.67 12.31 -16.80
CA SER A 39 -13.28 13.16 -15.66
C SER A 39 -11.96 13.93 -15.86
N LYS A 40 -11.99 15.24 -15.55
CA LYS A 40 -10.82 16.12 -15.46
C LYS A 40 -9.83 15.72 -14.36
N VAL A 41 -10.18 14.77 -13.50
CA VAL A 41 -9.29 14.20 -12.47
C VAL A 41 -8.02 13.62 -13.09
N LYS A 42 -8.06 13.12 -14.34
CA LYS A 42 -6.90 12.54 -15.06
C LYS A 42 -5.80 13.55 -15.43
N GLU A 43 -6.07 14.85 -15.33
CA GLU A 43 -5.12 15.94 -15.68
C GLU A 43 -4.30 16.42 -14.47
N MET A 44 -4.49 15.83 -13.28
CA MET A 44 -3.82 16.29 -12.07
C MET A 44 -2.32 15.98 -12.10
N ASP A 45 -1.50 17.02 -11.91
CA ASP A 45 -0.05 16.88 -11.81
C ASP A 45 0.35 16.35 -10.43
N ILE A 46 1.19 15.33 -10.41
CA ILE A 46 1.81 14.76 -9.20
C ILE A 46 2.69 15.78 -8.45
N MET A 47 3.13 16.82 -9.15
CA MET A 47 3.90 17.95 -8.61
C MET A 47 3.04 19.17 -8.27
N GLY A 48 1.71 19.02 -8.29
CA GLY A 48 0.74 20.07 -8.01
C GLY A 48 0.98 20.82 -6.70
N PRO A 49 0.34 21.99 -6.49
CA PRO A 49 0.60 22.86 -5.35
C PRO A 49 0.39 22.12 -4.02
N ARG A 50 1.19 22.46 -3.00
CA ARG A 50 0.98 21.97 -1.63
C ARG A 50 -0.28 22.60 -1.07
N SER A 51 -1.16 21.78 -0.51
CA SER A 51 -2.31 22.27 0.25
C SER A 51 -1.86 22.64 1.66
N SER A 52 -2.24 23.85 2.12
CA SER A 52 -2.12 24.25 3.52
C SER A 52 -3.19 23.61 4.42
N GLU A 53 -4.27 23.07 3.85
CA GLU A 53 -5.39 22.50 4.59
C GLU A 53 -5.38 20.96 4.54
N SER A 54 -5.23 20.34 5.71
CA SER A 54 -5.62 18.93 5.91
C SER A 54 -7.11 18.87 6.22
N ILE A 55 -7.91 18.43 5.25
CA ILE A 55 -9.37 18.25 5.40
C ILE A 55 -9.67 17.06 6.35
N LEU A 56 -8.66 16.26 6.73
CA LEU A 56 -8.87 14.88 7.14
C LEU A 56 -8.79 14.63 8.65
N LYS A 57 -8.62 15.67 9.48
CA LYS A 57 -8.78 15.54 10.93
C LYS A 57 -10.23 15.25 11.36
N THR A 58 -11.20 15.43 10.48
CA THR A 58 -12.64 15.32 10.79
C THR A 58 -13.48 14.53 9.77
N VAL A 59 -12.90 14.07 8.65
CA VAL A 59 -13.65 13.52 7.52
C VAL A 59 -13.37 12.04 7.24
N GLY A 60 -14.44 11.29 7.01
CA GLY A 60 -14.46 9.87 6.69
C GLY A 60 -13.99 9.52 5.27
N VAL A 61 -12.71 9.70 4.96
CA VAL A 61 -12.16 9.33 3.64
C VAL A 61 -11.54 7.93 3.62
N PRO A 62 -11.57 7.23 2.46
CA PRO A 62 -10.95 5.92 2.27
C PRO A 62 -9.42 5.99 2.33
N SER A 63 -8.78 4.87 2.66
CA SER A 63 -7.34 4.71 2.43
C SER A 63 -7.05 4.37 0.96
N VAL A 64 -5.80 4.60 0.52
CA VAL A 64 -5.30 4.11 -0.78
C VAL A 64 -5.62 2.63 -0.97
N SER A 65 -5.34 1.79 0.04
CA SER A 65 -5.64 0.35 0.00
C SER A 65 -7.13 0.02 -0.13
N VAL A 66 -8.03 0.84 0.43
CA VAL A 66 -9.48 0.67 0.27
C VAL A 66 -9.92 0.98 -1.15
N ILE A 67 -9.44 2.10 -1.73
CA ILE A 67 -9.75 2.48 -3.11
C ILE A 67 -9.31 1.36 -4.08
N VAL A 68 -8.06 0.94 -3.98
CA VAL A 68 -7.51 -0.15 -4.80
C VAL A 68 -8.29 -1.45 -4.57
N GLY A 69 -8.52 -1.84 -3.32
CA GLY A 69 -9.23 -3.07 -2.99
C GLY A 69 -10.71 -3.10 -3.40
N CYS A 70 -11.34 -1.95 -3.64
CA CYS A 70 -12.71 -1.86 -4.14
C CYS A 70 -12.80 -1.83 -5.66
N THR A 71 -11.71 -1.46 -6.35
CA THR A 71 -11.72 -1.19 -7.80
C THR A 71 -10.86 -2.16 -8.60
N GLU A 72 -10.07 -3.01 -7.94
CA GLU A 72 -9.26 -4.06 -8.55
C GLU A 72 -10.05 -5.35 -8.78
N SER A 73 -9.76 -6.05 -9.88
CA SER A 73 -10.34 -7.37 -10.12
C SER A 73 -9.78 -8.40 -9.13
N MET A 74 -10.66 -9.04 -8.38
CA MET A 74 -10.29 -10.05 -7.40
C MET A 74 -10.25 -11.47 -7.96
N GLN A 75 -10.44 -11.67 -9.26
CA GLN A 75 -10.56 -13.00 -9.87
C GLN A 75 -9.33 -13.89 -9.61
N ASN A 76 -8.13 -13.36 -9.88
CA ASN A 76 -6.89 -14.11 -9.70
C ASN A 76 -6.64 -14.43 -8.22
N LEU A 77 -6.88 -13.46 -7.34
CA LEU A 77 -6.78 -13.66 -5.90
C LEU A 77 -7.80 -14.71 -5.41
N TYR A 78 -9.03 -14.65 -5.90
CA TYR A 78 -10.08 -15.61 -5.58
C TYR A 78 -9.71 -17.04 -6.01
N ARG A 79 -9.22 -17.23 -7.24
CA ARG A 79 -8.76 -18.53 -7.75
C ARG A 79 -7.59 -19.07 -6.93
N TRP A 80 -6.61 -18.24 -6.61
CA TRP A 80 -5.49 -18.62 -5.76
C TRP A 80 -5.96 -19.06 -4.35
N GLN A 81 -6.90 -18.33 -3.75
CA GLN A 81 -7.49 -18.71 -2.46
C GLN A 81 -8.26 -20.04 -2.54
N GLN A 82 -8.99 -20.30 -3.63
CA GLN A 82 -9.65 -21.59 -3.84
C GLN A 82 -8.64 -22.75 -3.84
N GLN A 83 -7.52 -22.59 -4.54
CA GLN A 83 -6.47 -23.61 -4.60
C GLN A 83 -5.86 -23.88 -3.21
N LEU A 84 -5.58 -22.82 -2.43
CA LEU A 84 -5.11 -22.99 -1.06
C LEU A 84 -6.14 -23.68 -0.18
N ILE A 85 -7.40 -23.27 -0.24
CA ILE A 85 -8.49 -23.90 0.54
C ILE A 85 -8.65 -25.37 0.16
N TYR A 86 -8.54 -25.73 -1.12
CA TYR A 86 -8.56 -27.13 -1.55
C TYR A 86 -7.40 -27.92 -0.93
N LYS A 87 -6.20 -27.34 -0.89
CA LYS A 87 -4.99 -27.99 -0.36
C LYS A 87 -4.98 -28.15 1.16
N MET A 88 -5.42 -27.15 1.92
CA MET A 88 -5.26 -27.10 3.39
C MET A 88 -6.56 -26.97 4.19
N GLY A 89 -7.71 -26.97 3.52
CA GLY A 89 -9.02 -26.74 4.13
C GLY A 89 -9.24 -25.29 4.58
N ARG A 90 -10.48 -24.95 4.94
CA ARG A 90 -10.84 -23.58 5.35
C ARG A 90 -10.17 -23.14 6.65
N ALA A 91 -10.05 -24.05 7.63
CA ALA A 91 -9.39 -23.76 8.89
C ALA A 91 -7.89 -23.50 8.70
N GLY A 92 -7.21 -24.37 7.93
CA GLY A 92 -5.81 -24.18 7.57
C GLY A 92 -5.58 -22.87 6.80
N PHE A 93 -6.45 -22.55 5.84
CA PHE A 93 -6.37 -21.29 5.09
C PHE A 93 -6.50 -20.06 5.99
N SER A 94 -7.44 -20.07 6.94
CA SER A 94 -7.60 -18.97 7.89
C SER A 94 -6.35 -18.77 8.76
N GLN A 95 -5.76 -19.87 9.25
CA GLN A 95 -4.51 -19.83 10.01
C GLN A 95 -3.34 -19.33 9.15
N TYR A 96 -3.23 -19.81 7.91
CA TYR A 96 -2.22 -19.37 6.95
C TYR A 96 -2.29 -17.87 6.66
N MET A 97 -3.49 -17.35 6.36
CA MET A 97 -3.68 -15.91 6.11
C MET A 97 -3.34 -15.06 7.35
N THR A 98 -3.78 -15.50 8.53
CA THR A 98 -3.48 -14.81 9.80
C THR A 98 -1.97 -14.79 10.08
N ARG A 99 -1.30 -15.93 9.87
CA ARG A 99 0.16 -16.06 10.03
C ARG A 99 0.90 -15.11 9.07
N ARG A 100 0.53 -15.11 7.79
CA ARG A 100 1.12 -14.24 6.75
C ARG A 100 0.98 -12.76 7.09
N MET A 101 -0.19 -12.32 7.56
CA MET A 101 -0.39 -10.92 7.98
C MET A 101 0.49 -10.57 9.19
N ARG A 102 0.62 -11.46 10.19
CA ARG A 102 1.51 -11.26 11.34
C ARG A 102 2.98 -11.15 10.93
N ILE A 103 3.43 -11.99 9.99
CA ILE A 103 4.79 -11.92 9.44
C ILE A 103 5.01 -10.54 8.80
N GLY A 104 4.12 -10.11 7.91
CA GLY A 104 4.21 -8.79 7.27
C GLY A 104 4.30 -7.67 8.30
N THR A 105 3.37 -7.60 9.25
CA THR A 105 3.38 -6.55 10.29
C THR A 105 4.68 -6.53 11.10
N ARG A 106 5.19 -7.68 11.54
CA ARG A 106 6.45 -7.74 12.28
C ARG A 106 7.65 -7.39 11.42
N PHE A 107 7.67 -7.81 10.16
CA PHE A 107 8.70 -7.44 9.19
C PHE A 107 8.81 -5.92 9.07
N HIS A 108 7.70 -5.21 8.78
CA HIS A 108 7.72 -3.74 8.70
C HIS A 108 8.17 -3.08 10.02
N SER A 109 7.76 -3.63 11.17
CA SER A 109 8.19 -3.09 12.46
C SER A 109 9.70 -3.25 12.73
N VAL A 110 10.31 -4.35 12.27
CA VAL A 110 11.76 -4.54 12.36
C VAL A 110 12.48 -3.60 11.39
N VAL A 111 11.99 -3.46 10.16
CA VAL A 111 12.53 -2.49 9.19
C VAL A 111 12.48 -1.06 9.72
N GLU A 112 11.34 -0.65 10.30
CA GLU A 112 11.17 0.66 10.95
C GLU A 112 12.20 0.87 12.06
N ALA A 113 12.40 -0.13 12.93
CA ALA A 113 13.36 -0.04 14.03
C ALA A 113 14.81 0.10 13.52
N LEU A 114 15.20 -0.67 12.51
CA LEU A 114 16.53 -0.60 11.89
C LEU A 114 16.75 0.76 11.21
N LEU A 115 15.80 1.24 10.40
CA LEU A 115 15.92 2.54 9.74
C LEU A 115 15.89 3.71 10.73
N LYS A 116 15.26 3.54 11.89
CA LYS A 116 15.31 4.53 12.95
C LYS A 116 16.73 4.66 13.53
N GLU A 117 17.47 3.57 13.67
CA GLU A 117 18.89 3.63 14.03
C GLU A 117 19.69 4.38 12.98
N LEU A 118 19.50 4.05 11.69
CA LEU A 118 20.15 4.75 10.59
C LEU A 118 19.90 6.26 10.66
N LYS A 119 18.64 6.67 10.90
CA LYS A 119 18.25 8.07 11.02
C LYS A 119 18.90 8.78 12.22
N VAL A 120 18.93 8.13 13.39
CA VAL A 120 19.35 8.77 14.65
C VAL A 120 20.87 8.69 14.87
N HIS A 121 21.49 7.59 14.47
CA HIS A 121 22.88 7.27 14.78
C HIS A 121 23.81 7.31 13.56
N GLY A 122 23.26 7.42 12.36
CA GLY A 122 24.05 7.39 11.13
C GLY A 122 24.43 5.98 10.68
N GLU A 123 24.03 4.94 11.42
CA GLU A 123 24.32 3.55 11.10
C GLU A 123 23.34 2.61 11.79
N ILE A 124 23.23 1.39 11.24
CA ILE A 124 22.42 0.32 11.82
C ILE A 124 23.36 -0.63 12.56
N ARG A 125 23.22 -0.69 13.88
CA ARG A 125 24.07 -1.53 14.74
C ARG A 125 23.38 -2.83 15.11
N SER A 126 22.07 -2.76 15.35
CA SER A 126 21.29 -3.92 15.77
C SER A 126 21.11 -4.92 14.63
N THR A 127 20.95 -6.17 15.04
CA THR A 127 20.48 -7.27 14.19
C THR A 127 18.95 -7.40 14.29
N PRO A 128 18.31 -7.95 13.24
CA PRO A 128 16.89 -8.33 13.29
C PRO A 128 16.57 -9.21 14.51
N GLU A 129 17.46 -10.14 14.84
CA GLU A 129 17.33 -11.07 15.96
C GLU A 129 17.29 -10.33 17.31
N GLU A 130 18.17 -9.36 17.52
CA GLU A 130 18.18 -8.53 18.73
C GLU A 130 16.89 -7.71 18.86
N ILE A 131 16.41 -7.12 17.76
CA ILE A 131 15.15 -6.36 17.76
C ILE A 131 13.98 -7.29 18.09
N LEU A 132 13.92 -8.47 17.48
CA LEU A 132 12.87 -9.46 17.73
C LEU A 132 12.89 -9.98 19.18
N ALA A 133 14.08 -10.23 19.73
CA ALA A 133 14.27 -10.68 21.11
C ALA A 133 13.88 -9.60 22.14
N SER A 134 14.04 -8.31 21.79
CA SER A 134 13.66 -7.20 22.68
C SER A 134 12.15 -7.01 22.86
N LYS A 135 11.32 -7.63 21.99
CA LYS A 135 9.87 -7.43 21.99
C LYS A 135 9.14 -8.64 22.59
N PRO A 136 8.28 -8.44 23.61
CA PRO A 136 7.54 -9.54 24.22
C PRO A 136 6.63 -10.20 23.19
N ASN A 137 6.59 -11.53 23.17
CA ASN A 137 5.79 -12.36 22.27
C ASN A 137 6.17 -12.30 20.77
N TRP A 138 7.34 -11.75 20.41
CA TRP A 138 7.80 -11.68 19.01
C TRP A 138 8.67 -12.87 18.59
N SER A 139 9.25 -13.59 19.55
CA SER A 139 10.11 -14.76 19.31
C SER A 139 9.44 -15.89 18.53
N GLU A 140 8.11 -16.03 18.59
CA GLU A 140 7.36 -17.08 17.88
C GLU A 140 7.56 -17.06 16.35
N LEU A 141 7.87 -15.88 15.77
CA LEU A 141 8.05 -15.71 14.32
C LEU A 141 9.50 -15.47 13.92
N SER A 142 10.46 -15.54 14.84
CA SER A 142 11.86 -15.18 14.52
C SER A 142 12.42 -16.04 13.38
N GLY A 143 12.25 -17.36 13.46
CA GLY A 143 12.72 -18.28 12.42
C GLY A 143 12.08 -18.07 11.04
N GLU A 144 10.86 -17.53 10.98
CA GLU A 144 10.18 -17.19 9.72
C GLU A 144 10.59 -15.81 9.18
N LEU A 145 11.01 -14.89 10.05
CA LEU A 145 11.38 -13.52 9.69
C LEU A 145 12.84 -13.41 9.28
N THR A 146 13.75 -14.07 9.99
CA THR A 146 15.20 -14.03 9.76
C THR A 146 15.58 -14.19 8.28
N PRO A 147 15.02 -15.14 7.51
CA PRO A 147 15.42 -15.31 6.11
C PRO A 147 15.19 -14.07 5.23
N TYR A 148 14.15 -13.27 5.48
CA TYR A 148 13.90 -12.04 4.74
C TYR A 148 14.98 -10.97 5.00
N PHE A 149 15.62 -11.01 6.17
CA PHE A 149 16.65 -10.05 6.54
C PHE A 149 18.05 -10.45 6.08
N THR A 150 18.26 -11.68 5.63
CA THR A 150 19.55 -12.13 5.07
C THR A 150 19.98 -11.22 3.92
N GLY A 151 19.09 -10.96 2.95
CA GLY A 151 19.36 -10.02 1.87
C GLY A 151 19.05 -8.56 2.22
N LEU A 152 18.04 -8.30 3.06
CA LEU A 152 17.59 -6.94 3.33
C LEU A 152 18.51 -6.16 4.27
N LEU A 153 19.09 -6.78 5.31
CA LEU A 153 19.93 -6.06 6.27
C LEU A 153 21.18 -5.43 5.63
N PRO A 154 21.94 -6.11 4.76
CA PRO A 154 23.04 -5.48 4.02
C PRO A 154 22.58 -4.31 3.17
N PHE A 155 21.43 -4.43 2.51
CA PHE A 155 20.84 -3.35 1.73
C PHE A 155 20.49 -2.14 2.61
N LEU A 156 19.80 -2.34 3.73
CA LEU A 156 19.46 -1.25 4.66
C LEU A 156 20.72 -0.56 5.23
N LYS A 157 21.79 -1.33 5.49
CA LYS A 157 23.08 -0.80 5.94
C LYS A 157 23.82 0.01 4.86
N SER A 158 23.52 -0.25 3.58
CA SER A 158 24.11 0.49 2.46
C SER A 158 23.41 1.81 2.15
N LEU A 159 22.24 2.07 2.74
CA LEU A 159 21.52 3.32 2.55
C LEU A 159 22.27 4.49 3.17
N ASN A 160 22.25 5.64 2.50
CA ASN A 160 22.87 6.85 3.03
C ASN A 160 22.08 7.35 4.24
N PRO A 161 22.76 7.63 5.37
CA PRO A 161 22.12 8.29 6.49
C PRO A 161 21.66 9.69 6.10
N ASN A 162 20.39 9.99 6.32
CA ASN A 162 19.82 11.27 5.95
C ASN A 162 18.83 11.75 7.03
N PRO A 163 18.91 13.02 7.51
CA PRO A 163 17.96 13.56 8.49
C PRO A 163 16.50 13.56 8.00
N ASN A 164 16.32 13.57 6.67
CA ASN A 164 15.02 13.53 5.98
C ASN A 164 14.41 12.14 5.87
N ILE A 165 15.00 11.10 6.49
CA ILE A 165 14.36 9.80 6.58
C ILE A 165 13.00 9.96 7.28
N ILE A 166 11.93 9.52 6.62
CA ILE A 166 10.59 9.47 7.20
C ILE A 166 10.17 8.01 7.24
N LEU A 167 9.64 7.58 8.39
CA LEU A 167 9.20 6.21 8.60
C LEU A 167 7.71 6.21 8.92
N GLU A 168 6.99 5.27 8.32
CA GLU A 168 5.59 4.99 8.60
C GLU A 168 4.71 6.26 8.54
N GLY A 169 4.99 7.09 7.54
CA GLY A 169 4.47 8.45 7.40
C GLY A 169 3.01 8.48 7.00
N LYS A 170 2.23 9.36 7.65
CA LYS A 170 0.80 9.53 7.37
C LYS A 170 0.60 10.60 6.31
N VAL A 171 -0.19 10.27 5.30
CA VAL A 171 -0.51 11.17 4.20
C VAL A 171 -2.00 11.28 4.02
N ASP A 172 -2.38 12.42 3.46
CA ASP A 172 -3.76 12.80 3.27
C ASP A 172 -3.77 13.69 2.01
N ASN A 173 -4.62 13.36 1.03
CA ASN A 173 -4.78 14.14 -0.19
C ASN A 173 -6.18 14.78 -0.13
N PRO A 174 -6.28 16.07 0.25
CA PRO A 174 -7.56 16.73 0.42
C PRO A 174 -8.31 16.90 -0.90
N PHE A 175 -7.60 17.07 -2.02
CA PHE A 175 -8.20 17.27 -3.34
C PHE A 175 -8.86 15.99 -3.88
N LEU A 176 -8.20 14.85 -3.68
CA LEU A 176 -8.67 13.54 -4.14
C LEU A 176 -9.41 12.74 -3.07
N CYS A 177 -9.56 13.31 -1.87
CA CYS A 177 -10.28 12.75 -0.73
C CYS A 177 -9.84 11.32 -0.38
N PHE A 178 -8.53 11.09 -0.24
CA PHE A 178 -8.01 9.82 0.28
C PHE A 178 -6.93 10.06 1.32
N LYS A 179 -6.61 9.02 2.09
CA LYS A 179 -5.51 9.02 3.06
C LYS A 179 -4.66 7.77 2.96
N GLY A 180 -3.57 7.73 3.71
CA GLY A 180 -2.75 6.53 3.78
C GLY A 180 -1.61 6.61 4.77
N ARG A 181 -0.85 5.52 4.80
CA ARG A 181 0.41 5.41 5.52
C ARG A 181 1.40 4.74 4.57
N PHE A 182 2.47 5.44 4.24
CA PHE A 182 3.56 4.89 3.43
C PHE A 182 4.66 4.36 4.35
N ASP A 183 5.45 3.40 3.88
CA ASP A 183 6.43 2.73 4.73
C ASP A 183 7.63 3.62 5.05
N ALA A 184 8.28 4.19 4.03
CA ALA A 184 9.41 5.07 4.26
C ALA A 184 9.67 6.07 3.13
N ILE A 185 10.40 7.14 3.45
CA ILE A 185 11.19 7.93 2.51
C ILE A 185 12.63 7.80 2.99
N VAL A 186 13.52 7.35 2.11
CA VAL A 186 14.95 7.17 2.36
C VAL A 186 15.75 7.67 1.17
N GLU A 187 17.06 7.84 1.34
CA GLU A 187 17.94 8.17 0.22
C GLU A 187 18.48 6.90 -0.43
N ILE A 188 18.26 6.74 -1.74
CA ILE A 188 18.79 5.66 -2.57
C ILE A 188 19.54 6.32 -3.72
N ASP A 189 20.80 5.97 -3.92
CA ASP A 189 21.68 6.54 -4.95
C ASP A 189 21.73 8.08 -4.97
N GLY A 190 21.69 8.71 -3.79
CA GLY A 190 21.70 10.17 -3.66
C GLY A 190 20.36 10.86 -3.86
N GLU A 191 19.27 10.12 -4.10
CA GLU A 191 17.94 10.68 -4.34
C GLU A 191 16.93 10.26 -3.26
N LEU A 192 16.17 11.23 -2.74
CA LEU A 192 15.06 10.95 -1.82
C LEU A 192 13.97 10.16 -2.55
N THR A 193 13.76 8.94 -2.06
CA THR A 193 12.96 7.91 -2.69
C THR A 193 11.90 7.45 -1.70
N LEU A 194 10.62 7.45 -2.13
CA LEU A 194 9.54 6.85 -1.35
C LEU A 194 9.54 5.33 -1.58
N VAL A 195 9.64 4.57 -0.50
CA VAL A 195 9.84 3.12 -0.54
C VAL A 195 8.64 2.37 0.05
N ASP A 196 8.31 1.24 -0.58
CA ASP A 196 7.40 0.22 -0.08
C ASP A 196 8.14 -1.13 0.05
N TRP A 197 8.13 -1.70 1.24
CA TRP A 197 8.85 -2.94 1.55
C TRP A 197 7.91 -4.14 1.38
N LYS A 198 8.30 -5.15 0.61
CA LYS A 198 7.47 -6.34 0.39
C LYS A 198 8.22 -7.62 0.71
N THR A 199 7.55 -8.51 1.44
CA THR A 199 8.02 -9.88 1.67
C THR A 199 7.57 -10.79 0.52
N ILE A 200 8.51 -11.54 -0.03
CA ILE A 200 8.27 -12.53 -1.08
C ILE A 200 8.61 -13.92 -0.54
N ASN A 201 7.57 -14.71 -0.29
CA ASN A 201 7.73 -16.08 0.19
C ASN A 201 8.17 -17.03 -0.95
N LYS A 202 8.77 -18.17 -0.59
CA LYS A 202 9.28 -19.16 -1.56
C LYS A 202 8.21 -19.65 -2.54
N GLU A 203 6.96 -19.71 -2.10
CA GLU A 203 5.83 -20.20 -2.88
C GLU A 203 5.45 -19.23 -4.01
N SER A 204 5.53 -17.92 -3.75
CA SER A 204 5.26 -16.88 -4.75
C SER A 204 6.30 -16.87 -5.86
N VAL A 205 7.57 -17.14 -5.54
CA VAL A 205 8.65 -17.26 -6.53
C VAL A 205 8.39 -18.44 -7.47
N LYS A 206 7.94 -19.58 -6.94
CA LYS A 206 7.69 -20.81 -7.70
C LYS A 206 6.43 -20.73 -8.58
N SER A 207 5.38 -20.04 -8.14
CA SER A 207 4.12 -19.99 -8.88
C SER A 207 4.14 -19.01 -10.05
N ASN A 208 4.94 -17.94 -9.96
CA ASN A 208 4.84 -16.81 -10.89
C ASN A 208 6.15 -16.51 -11.67
N ASN A 209 7.23 -17.28 -11.48
CA ASN A 209 8.56 -16.92 -12.02
C ASN A 209 8.92 -15.44 -11.76
N LEU A 210 8.60 -14.93 -10.55
CA LEU A 210 8.84 -13.54 -10.18
C LEU A 210 10.36 -13.26 -10.13
N THR A 211 10.88 -12.79 -11.26
CA THR A 211 11.86 -11.71 -11.31
C THR A 211 11.04 -10.48 -11.62
N ALA A 212 10.82 -9.61 -10.63
CA ALA A 212 10.07 -8.37 -10.85
C ALA A 212 11.00 -7.38 -11.56
N GLN A 213 11.29 -7.64 -12.83
CA GLN A 213 12.20 -6.80 -13.60
C GLN A 213 11.58 -5.43 -13.86
N THR A 214 10.24 -5.36 -13.83
CA THR A 214 9.48 -4.15 -14.13
C THR A 214 8.42 -3.86 -13.05
N PRO A 215 8.01 -2.59 -12.85
CA PRO A 215 6.90 -2.25 -11.97
C PRO A 215 5.60 -3.00 -12.31
N GLU A 216 5.34 -3.27 -13.58
CA GLU A 216 4.14 -3.95 -14.09
C GLU A 216 3.99 -5.37 -13.51
N ASP A 217 5.10 -6.01 -13.14
CA ASP A 217 5.12 -7.34 -12.52
C ASP A 217 4.60 -7.34 -11.06
N LEU A 218 4.41 -6.15 -10.47
CA LEU A 218 4.09 -5.95 -9.05
C LEU A 218 2.62 -5.63 -8.77
N TYR A 219 1.73 -5.97 -9.70
CA TYR A 219 0.28 -5.77 -9.58
C TYR A 219 -0.05 -4.32 -9.22
N THR A 220 -0.73 -4.09 -8.08
CA THR A 220 -1.17 -2.76 -7.67
C THR A 220 -0.12 -1.98 -6.86
N ASN A 221 1.04 -2.56 -6.55
CA ASN A 221 2.03 -1.89 -5.70
C ASN A 221 2.54 -0.57 -6.31
N PRO A 222 2.93 -0.50 -7.60
CA PRO A 222 3.37 0.77 -8.21
C PRO A 222 2.30 1.85 -8.15
N LEU A 223 1.03 1.44 -8.32
CA LEU A 223 -0.13 2.32 -8.26
C LEU A 223 -0.36 2.87 -6.84
N GLN A 224 -0.20 2.04 -5.80
CA GLN A 224 -0.24 2.51 -4.41
C GLN A 224 0.91 3.47 -4.11
N LEU A 225 2.11 3.16 -4.61
CA LEU A 225 3.30 3.98 -4.39
C LEU A 225 3.16 5.35 -5.05
N ALA A 226 2.66 5.40 -6.28
CA ALA A 226 2.37 6.64 -6.98
C ALA A 226 1.32 7.50 -6.26
N ALA A 227 0.28 6.87 -5.69
CA ALA A 227 -0.69 7.57 -4.85
C ALA A 227 -0.02 8.22 -3.63
N TYR A 228 0.89 7.51 -2.95
CA TYR A 228 1.64 8.07 -1.82
C TYR A 228 2.59 9.19 -2.22
N VAL A 229 3.32 9.07 -3.34
CA VAL A 229 4.15 10.17 -3.86
C VAL A 229 3.31 11.43 -4.09
N SER A 230 2.15 11.30 -4.74
CA SER A 230 1.22 12.43 -4.97
C SER A 230 0.78 13.07 -3.65
N ALA A 231 0.47 12.25 -2.63
CA ALA A 231 -0.05 12.72 -1.36
C ALA A 231 1.05 13.37 -0.51
N VAL A 232 2.26 12.82 -0.48
CA VAL A 232 3.43 13.45 0.15
C VAL A 232 3.71 14.80 -0.48
N ASN A 233 3.75 14.84 -1.82
CA ASN A 233 4.04 16.07 -2.55
C ASN A 233 2.97 17.14 -2.27
N ALA A 234 1.69 16.77 -2.21
CA ALA A 234 0.60 17.71 -1.92
C ALA A 234 0.44 18.10 -0.44
N CYS A 235 1.05 17.35 0.50
CA CYS A 235 0.82 17.53 1.94
C CYS A 235 1.81 18.52 2.57
N SER A 236 1.28 19.51 3.30
CA SER A 236 2.08 20.52 4.00
C SER A 236 2.92 19.96 5.15
N LEU A 237 2.58 18.79 5.71
CA LEU A 237 3.41 18.12 6.72
C LEU A 237 4.81 17.77 6.22
N TYR A 238 4.99 17.71 4.89
CA TYR A 238 6.24 17.39 4.23
C TYR A 238 6.77 18.60 3.44
N SER A 239 6.43 19.82 3.87
CA SER A 239 6.86 21.07 3.22
C SER A 239 8.37 21.24 3.18
N ASP A 240 9.06 20.69 4.17
CA ASP A 240 10.51 20.89 4.34
C ASP A 240 11.33 19.91 3.49
N LEU A 241 10.67 18.91 2.91
CA LEU A 241 11.29 18.01 1.93
C LEU A 241 11.29 18.63 0.54
N PRO A 242 12.27 18.33 -0.32
CA PRO A 242 12.10 18.51 -1.76
C PRO A 242 10.94 17.63 -2.26
N ARG A 243 10.40 17.96 -3.43
CA ARG A 243 9.38 17.12 -4.06
C ARG A 243 9.96 15.75 -4.38
N ILE A 244 9.25 14.71 -3.97
CA ILE A 244 9.64 13.33 -4.22
C ILE A 244 9.40 13.02 -5.70
N GLN A 245 10.46 12.61 -6.37
CA GLN A 245 10.47 12.28 -7.81
C GLN A 245 10.86 10.83 -8.08
N LYS A 246 11.30 10.11 -7.05
CA LYS A 246 11.73 8.73 -7.12
C LYS A 246 10.91 7.88 -6.17
N ALA A 247 10.63 6.66 -6.59
CA ALA A 247 9.98 5.67 -5.76
C ALA A 247 10.63 4.30 -5.98
N ALA A 248 10.57 3.43 -4.99
CA ALA A 248 11.09 2.07 -5.13
C ALA A 248 10.24 1.06 -4.37
N ILE A 249 10.08 -0.12 -4.94
CA ILE A 249 9.52 -1.28 -4.25
C ILE A 249 10.68 -2.22 -3.97
N VAL A 250 10.92 -2.51 -2.68
CA VAL A 250 12.03 -3.36 -2.25
C VAL A 250 11.49 -4.71 -1.85
N LEU A 251 11.88 -5.74 -2.61
CA LEU A 251 11.44 -7.11 -2.42
C LEU A 251 12.46 -7.87 -1.56
N ALA A 252 12.07 -8.15 -0.32
CA ALA A 252 12.80 -9.03 0.57
C ALA A 252 12.34 -10.47 0.34
N TYR A 253 13.26 -11.34 -0.06
CA TYR A 253 12.98 -12.74 -0.36
C TYR A 253 13.27 -13.64 0.83
N GLU A 254 12.43 -14.64 1.07
CA GLU A 254 12.64 -15.65 2.11
C GLU A 254 13.82 -16.61 1.80
N ASN A 255 14.35 -16.60 0.58
CA ASN A 255 15.32 -17.59 0.10
C ASN A 255 16.41 -17.02 -0.80
N ARG A 256 16.64 -15.71 -0.77
CA ARG A 256 17.73 -15.06 -1.51
C ARG A 256 18.55 -14.22 -0.56
N ASP A 257 19.85 -14.18 -0.81
CA ASP A 257 20.80 -13.37 -0.05
C ASP A 257 20.88 -11.92 -0.55
N THR A 258 19.99 -11.54 -1.47
CA THR A 258 19.88 -10.20 -2.06
C THR A 258 18.42 -9.78 -2.13
N VAL A 259 18.20 -8.46 -2.08
CA VAL A 259 16.90 -7.85 -2.38
C VAL A 259 16.83 -7.50 -3.85
N GLU A 260 15.60 -7.40 -4.36
CA GLU A 260 15.33 -6.78 -5.66
C GLU A 260 14.71 -5.40 -5.42
N VAL A 261 15.28 -4.38 -6.07
CA VAL A 261 14.84 -2.99 -5.92
C VAL A 261 14.26 -2.52 -7.25
N VAL A 262 12.93 -2.48 -7.32
CA VAL A 262 12.22 -2.02 -8.52
C VAL A 262 12.00 -0.53 -8.41
N LYS A 263 12.82 0.24 -9.15
CA LYS A 263 12.82 1.71 -9.11
C LYS A 263 11.81 2.28 -10.12
N MET A 264 11.20 3.38 -9.74
CA MET A 264 10.31 4.18 -10.57
C MET A 264 10.81 5.61 -10.60
N ASP A 265 10.97 6.15 -11.81
CA ASP A 265 11.24 7.56 -12.04
C ASP A 265 9.93 8.36 -12.15
N LEU A 266 10.05 9.67 -12.34
CA LEU A 266 8.90 10.56 -12.38
C LEU A 266 7.91 10.18 -13.49
N GLU A 267 8.37 9.77 -14.67
CA GLU A 267 7.51 9.37 -15.78
C GLU A 267 6.72 8.11 -15.43
N SER A 268 7.39 7.08 -14.91
CA SER A 268 6.75 5.85 -14.44
C SER A 268 5.73 6.14 -13.33
N ILE A 269 6.09 6.97 -12.35
CA ILE A 269 5.20 7.35 -11.24
C ILE A 269 3.98 8.11 -11.79
N GLN A 270 4.16 9.05 -12.71
CA GLN A 270 3.05 9.78 -13.34
C GLN A 270 2.10 8.86 -14.10
N GLY A 271 2.63 7.88 -14.84
CA GLY A 271 1.82 6.87 -15.53
C GLY A 271 0.92 6.09 -14.56
N HIS A 272 1.51 5.56 -13.49
CA HIS A 272 0.78 4.83 -12.45
C HIS A 272 -0.19 5.71 -11.66
N PHE A 273 0.14 7.00 -11.47
CA PHE A 273 -0.75 7.95 -10.82
C PHE A 273 -2.01 8.22 -11.65
N LYS A 274 -1.90 8.33 -12.98
CA LYS A 274 -3.08 8.48 -13.87
C LYS A 274 -4.03 7.28 -13.78
N GLU A 275 -3.49 6.07 -13.66
CA GLU A 275 -4.31 4.89 -13.40
C GLU A 275 -4.97 4.96 -12.02
N PHE A 276 -4.23 5.34 -10.97
CA PHE A 276 -4.80 5.55 -9.63
C PHE A 276 -5.96 6.57 -9.63
N LEU A 277 -5.82 7.67 -10.36
CA LEU A 277 -6.87 8.70 -10.52
C LEU A 277 -8.16 8.12 -11.11
N SER A 278 -8.03 7.23 -12.09
CA SER A 278 -9.18 6.50 -12.66
C SER A 278 -9.84 5.59 -11.61
N ARG A 279 -9.05 4.95 -10.74
CA ARG A 279 -9.56 4.15 -9.60
C ARG A 279 -10.26 5.01 -8.54
N VAL A 280 -9.74 6.19 -8.22
CA VAL A 280 -10.41 7.16 -7.33
C VAL A 280 -11.78 7.55 -7.89
N ASN A 281 -11.82 7.90 -9.18
CA ASN A 281 -13.05 8.29 -9.87
C ASN A 281 -14.09 7.15 -9.83
N ARG A 282 -13.66 5.92 -10.17
CA ARG A 282 -14.51 4.73 -10.12
C ARG A 282 -15.03 4.44 -8.72
N PHE A 283 -14.16 4.54 -7.70
CA PHE A 283 -14.54 4.28 -6.32
C PHE A 283 -15.66 5.20 -5.85
N TRP A 284 -15.52 6.52 -6.05
CA TRP A 284 -16.53 7.48 -5.61
C TRP A 284 -17.83 7.37 -6.41
N TRP A 285 -17.75 7.12 -7.71
CA TRP A 285 -18.92 6.79 -8.52
C TRP A 285 -19.68 5.59 -7.94
N ASP A 286 -18.97 4.49 -7.64
CA ASP A 286 -19.57 3.30 -7.05
C ASP A 286 -20.13 3.56 -5.64
N VAL A 287 -19.50 4.42 -4.84
CA VAL A 287 -20.01 4.80 -3.51
C VAL A 287 -21.36 5.51 -3.60
N GLU A 288 -21.55 6.35 -4.62
CA GLU A 288 -22.80 7.08 -4.86
C GLU A 288 -23.90 6.21 -5.47
N HIS A 289 -23.54 5.34 -6.42
CA HIS A 289 -24.50 4.66 -7.28
C HIS A 289 -24.77 3.19 -6.94
N LYS A 290 -23.87 2.50 -6.21
CA LYS A 290 -24.12 1.10 -5.85
C LYS A 290 -25.27 0.99 -4.84
N PRO A 291 -26.12 -0.04 -4.97
CA PRO A 291 -27.16 -0.30 -3.98
C PRO A 291 -26.54 -0.61 -2.62
N GLU A 292 -27.00 0.09 -1.59
CA GLU A 292 -26.61 -0.15 -0.21
C GLU A 292 -27.72 -0.89 0.56
N LYS A 293 -27.32 -1.72 1.52
CA LYS A 293 -28.27 -2.41 2.43
C LYS A 293 -27.94 -2.01 3.86
N GLY A 294 -28.79 -1.18 4.47
CA GLY A 294 -28.60 -0.71 5.85
C GLY A 294 -27.31 0.10 6.02
N GLY A 295 -26.94 0.94 5.05
CA GLY A 295 -25.70 1.74 5.06
C GLY A 295 -24.42 0.95 4.73
N LEU A 296 -24.53 -0.34 4.37
CA LEU A 296 -23.42 -1.17 3.91
C LEU A 296 -23.37 -1.21 2.38
N LEU A 297 -22.24 -0.77 1.82
CA LEU A 297 -21.86 -0.99 0.43
C LEU A 297 -20.99 -2.24 0.30
N ASN A 298 -21.33 -3.10 -0.66
CA ASN A 298 -20.64 -4.36 -0.87
C ASN A 298 -19.83 -4.35 -2.19
N PHE A 299 -18.52 -4.44 -2.04
CA PHE A 299 -17.51 -4.56 -3.10
C PHE A 299 -16.83 -5.94 -3.06
N VAL A 300 -17.35 -6.89 -2.29
CA VAL A 300 -16.82 -8.26 -2.28
C VAL A 300 -17.08 -8.90 -3.64
N HIS A 301 -16.03 -9.49 -4.20
CA HIS A 301 -16.08 -10.21 -5.47
C HIS A 301 -17.18 -11.26 -5.48
N ASN A 302 -17.98 -11.28 -6.54
CA ASN A 302 -19.07 -12.22 -6.71
C ASN A 302 -18.79 -13.15 -7.91
N PRO A 303 -18.35 -14.41 -7.67
CA PRO A 303 -17.98 -15.33 -8.74
C PRO A 303 -19.19 -15.77 -9.61
N LYS A 304 -20.43 -15.53 -9.16
CA LYS A 304 -21.65 -15.90 -9.89
C LYS A 304 -22.04 -14.90 -10.98
N VAL A 305 -21.59 -13.66 -10.89
CA VAL A 305 -21.98 -12.59 -11.84
C VAL A 305 -21.16 -12.71 -13.13
N GLU A 306 -19.93 -13.20 -13.07
CA GLU A 306 -19.03 -13.37 -14.23
C GLU A 306 -19.28 -14.66 -15.02
N GLN A 307 -20.03 -15.63 -14.49
CA GLN A 307 -20.45 -16.82 -15.25
C GLN A 307 -21.67 -16.55 -16.15
N ALA A 308 -22.25 -15.35 -16.08
CA ALA A 308 -23.46 -14.93 -16.80
C ALA A 308 -23.19 -13.89 -17.91
N THR A 309 -21.93 -13.57 -18.16
CA THR A 309 -21.41 -12.66 -19.20
C THR A 309 -20.35 -13.38 -20.02
#